data_AF-A0A8T3Z916-F1
#
_entry.id   AF-A0A8T3Z916-F1
#
_cell.length_a   1.000
_cell.length_b   1.000
_cell.length_c   1.000
_cell.angle_alpha   90.00
_cell.angle_beta   90.00
_cell.angle_gamma   90.00
#
_symmetry.space_group_name_H-M   'P 1'
#
loop_
_entity.id
_entity.type
_entity.pdbx_description
1 polymer ?
#
loop_
_entity_poly.entity_id
_entity_poly.type
_entity_poly.pdbx_seq_one_letter_code
_entity_poly.pdbx_strand_id
1 'polypeptide(L)'
;MEYSETRVLKFARAAYDVVKRSSIKPYSSKYSKKTFTQHQHIAILCLKKRHKLDYRALEEFLMESPRICEALELAEFPDFTTSCKQFKKFERKVLILLIVLSACLLPRSGKGGIDATCYDR
;
A
#
# COMPACT_ATOMS: atom_id res chain seq x y z
N MET A 1 -1.56 25.93 -3.25
CA MET A 1 -0.11 25.64 -3.11
C MET A 1 0.12 24.23 -3.63
N GLU A 2 0.64 24.08 -4.84
CA GLU A 2 0.80 22.78 -5.49
C GLU A 2 2.12 22.16 -5.03
N TYR A 3 2.08 21.37 -3.96
CA TYR A 3 3.27 20.69 -3.45
C TYR A 3 3.69 19.57 -4.41
N SER A 4 4.95 19.58 -4.84
CA SER A 4 5.56 18.52 -5.65
C SER A 4 5.28 17.13 -5.07
N GLU A 5 4.98 16.16 -5.92
CA GLU A 5 4.60 14.81 -5.53
C GLU A 5 5.77 14.08 -4.82
N THR A 6 5.57 13.73 -3.55
CA THR A 6 6.61 13.05 -2.75
C THR A 6 6.77 11.59 -3.16
N ARG A 7 7.94 11.00 -2.91
CA ARG A 7 8.20 9.56 -3.17
C ARG A 7 7.18 8.64 -2.47
N VAL A 8 6.69 9.05 -1.30
CA VAL A 8 5.69 8.31 -0.53
C VAL A 8 4.34 8.36 -1.22
N LEU A 9 3.92 9.53 -1.70
CA LEU A 9 2.67 9.71 -2.41
C LEU A 9 2.65 8.93 -3.74
N LYS A 10 3.75 8.98 -4.50
CA LYS A 10 3.95 8.16 -5.71
C LYS A 10 3.79 6.68 -5.43
N PHE A 11 4.38 6.21 -4.33
CA PHE A 11 4.27 4.80 -3.94
C PHE A 11 2.85 4.43 -3.54
N ALA A 12 2.17 5.26 -2.74
CA ALA A 12 0.78 5.01 -2.32
C ALA A 12 -0.14 4.86 -3.54
N ARG A 13 -0.03 5.80 -4.48
CA ARG A 13 -0.80 5.81 -5.72
C ARG A 13 -0.49 4.59 -6.59
N ALA A 14 0.79 4.29 -6.81
CA ALA A 14 1.21 3.13 -7.56
C ALA A 14 0.72 1.81 -6.93
N ALA A 15 0.82 1.68 -5.60
CA ALA A 15 0.31 0.51 -4.89
C ALA A 15 -1.19 0.34 -5.10
N TYR A 16 -1.95 1.41 -4.97
CA TYR A 16 -3.40 1.38 -5.16
C TYR A 16 -3.79 1.05 -6.60
N ASP A 17 -3.12 1.65 -7.58
CA ASP A 17 -3.36 1.40 -9.00
C ASP A 17 -3.06 -0.05 -9.40
N VAL A 18 -1.92 -0.61 -8.94
CA VAL A 18 -1.58 -2.01 -9.22
C VAL A 18 -2.59 -2.95 -8.60
N VAL A 19 -3.06 -2.67 -7.38
CA VAL A 19 -4.09 -3.49 -6.72
C VAL A 19 -5.44 -3.38 -7.44
N LYS A 20 -5.84 -2.19 -7.88
CA LYS A 20 -7.07 -1.99 -8.67
C LYS A 20 -7.05 -2.78 -9.98
N ARG A 21 -5.88 -2.90 -10.62
CA ARG A 21 -5.68 -3.69 -11.86
C ARG A 21 -5.58 -5.20 -11.62
N SER A 22 -5.44 -5.64 -10.37
CA SER A 22 -5.39 -7.06 -10.03
C SER A 22 -6.77 -7.72 -10.08
N SER A 23 -6.82 -9.06 -10.08
CA SER A 23 -8.06 -9.85 -10.05
C SER A 23 -8.83 -9.78 -8.73
N ILE A 24 -8.40 -8.93 -7.78
CA ILE A 24 -9.03 -8.77 -6.48
C ILE A 24 -10.31 -7.97 -6.65
N LYS A 25 -11.44 -8.48 -6.16
CA LYS A 25 -12.69 -7.72 -6.13
C LYS A 25 -12.61 -6.59 -5.09
N PRO A 26 -13.21 -5.41 -5.33
CA PRO A 26 -13.22 -4.32 -4.34
C PRO A 26 -13.88 -4.73 -3.03
N TYR A 27 -14.87 -5.62 -3.07
CA TYR A 27 -15.52 -6.18 -1.88
C TYR A 27 -15.52 -7.71 -1.93
N SER A 28 -15.41 -8.37 -0.78
CA SER A 28 -15.34 -9.84 -0.73
C SER A 28 -16.68 -10.51 -0.96
N SER A 29 -17.78 -9.82 -0.67
CA SER A 29 -19.15 -10.28 -0.88
C SER A 29 -20.10 -9.08 -0.94
N LYS A 30 -21.35 -9.33 -1.35
CA LYS A 30 -22.42 -8.32 -1.35
C LYS A 30 -22.79 -7.80 0.04
N TYR A 31 -22.52 -8.59 1.08
CA TYR A 31 -22.82 -8.29 2.49
C TYR A 31 -21.66 -7.61 3.24
N SER A 32 -20.57 -7.25 2.55
CA SER A 32 -19.47 -6.52 3.18
C SER A 32 -19.95 -5.14 3.65
N LYS A 33 -19.35 -4.61 4.73
CA LYS A 33 -19.68 -3.30 5.32
C LYS A 33 -19.49 -2.11 4.34
N LYS A 34 -18.81 -2.32 3.21
CA LYS A 34 -18.52 -1.34 2.14
C LYS A 34 -17.82 -0.03 2.56
N THR A 35 -17.41 0.11 3.82
CA THR A 35 -16.64 1.25 4.33
C THR A 35 -15.28 1.40 3.63
N PHE A 36 -14.57 0.28 3.48
CA PHE A 36 -13.28 0.22 2.80
C PHE A 36 -13.29 -0.88 1.76
N THR A 37 -12.62 -0.63 0.63
CA THR A 37 -12.38 -1.67 -0.37
C THR A 37 -11.21 -2.57 0.06
N GLN A 38 -11.21 -3.81 -0.43
CA GLN A 38 -10.05 -4.70 -0.30
C GLN A 38 -8.80 -4.06 -0.94
N HIS A 39 -8.99 -3.24 -1.98
CA HIS A 39 -7.89 -2.54 -2.64
C HIS A 39 -7.23 -1.52 -1.73
N GLN A 40 -8.03 -0.70 -1.06
CA GLN A 40 -7.59 0.27 -0.07
C GLN A 40 -6.83 -0.41 1.07
N HIS A 41 -7.39 -1.48 1.65
CA HIS A 41 -6.73 -2.22 2.71
C HIS A 41 -5.35 -2.73 2.28
N ILE A 42 -5.23 -3.30 1.09
CA ILE A 42 -3.93 -3.81 0.61
C ILE A 42 -2.94 -2.67 0.42
N ALA A 43 -3.35 -1.53 -0.17
CA ALA A 43 -2.48 -0.38 -0.35
C ALA A 43 -1.97 0.21 0.98
N ILE A 44 -2.86 0.34 1.98
CA ILE A 44 -2.52 0.76 3.35
C ILE A 44 -1.50 -0.20 3.99
N LEU A 45 -1.69 -1.51 3.83
CA LEU A 45 -0.76 -2.51 4.37
C LEU A 45 0.61 -2.49 3.68
N CYS A 46 0.65 -2.14 2.38
CA CYS A 46 1.91 -1.92 1.68
C CYS A 46 2.65 -0.69 2.22
N LEU A 47 1.95 0.39 2.55
CA LEU A 47 2.54 1.55 3.22
C LEU A 47 3.09 1.19 4.60
N LYS A 48 2.31 0.44 5.40
CA LYS A 48 2.77 -0.09 6.69
C LYS A 48 4.09 -0.84 6.55
N LYS A 49 4.17 -1.79 5.60
CA LYS A 49 5.37 -2.61 5.37
C LYS A 49 6.55 -1.78 4.85
N ARG A 50 6.32 -0.85 3.92
CA ARG A 50 7.35 0.02 3.37
C ARG A 50 8.00 0.90 4.43
N HIS A 51 7.19 1.49 5.31
CA HIS A 51 7.66 2.37 6.37
C HIS A 51 7.99 1.63 7.68
N LYS A 52 7.87 0.29 7.69
CA LYS A 52 8.09 -0.56 8.88
C LYS A 52 7.29 -0.08 10.10
N LEU A 53 6.09 0.43 9.87
CA LEU A 53 5.21 0.95 10.93
C LEU A 53 4.48 -0.19 11.63
N ASP A 54 4.19 -0.02 12.91
CA ASP A 54 3.18 -0.81 13.61
C ASP A 54 1.78 -0.25 13.35
N TYR A 55 0.73 -0.96 13.75
CA TYR A 55 -0.64 -0.58 13.38
C TYR A 55 -1.10 0.75 13.99
N ARG A 56 -0.63 1.10 15.19
CA ARG A 56 -0.92 2.39 15.82
C ARG A 56 -0.20 3.53 15.09
N ALA A 57 1.10 3.36 14.85
CA ALA A 57 1.90 4.32 14.08
C ALA A 57 1.38 4.50 12.64
N LEU A 58 0.80 3.45 12.04
CA LEU A 58 0.14 3.54 10.73
C LEU A 58 -1.09 4.45 10.77
N GLU A 59 -1.88 4.35 11.84
CA GLU A 59 -3.07 5.16 12.02
C GLU A 59 -2.70 6.64 12.19
N GLU A 60 -1.75 6.94 13.09
CA GLU A 60 -1.18 8.27 13.28
C GLU A 60 -0.59 8.81 11.97
N PHE A 61 0.17 7.99 11.25
CA PHE A 61 0.74 8.36 9.96
C PHE A 61 -0.33 8.75 8.93
N LEU A 62 -1.46 8.02 8.88
CA LEU A 62 -2.56 8.35 7.96
C LEU A 62 -3.29 9.63 8.39
N MET A 63 -3.52 9.83 9.70
CA MET A 63 -4.11 11.06 10.23
C MET A 63 -3.29 12.31 9.86
N GLU A 64 -1.96 12.21 9.98
CA GLU A 64 -1.03 13.29 9.63
C GLU A 64 -0.80 13.44 8.11
N SER A 65 -1.32 12.52 7.28
CA SER A 65 -1.04 12.46 5.84
C SER A 65 -2.30 12.50 4.96
N PRO A 66 -3.09 13.60 4.96
CA PRO A 66 -4.35 13.68 4.20
C PRO A 66 -4.17 13.44 2.70
N ARG A 67 -3.06 13.90 2.11
CA ARG A 67 -2.74 13.66 0.69
C ARG A 67 -2.63 12.17 0.34
N ILE A 68 -2.16 11.34 1.28
CA ILE A 68 -2.08 9.89 1.08
C ILE A 68 -3.48 9.29 1.14
N CYS A 69 -4.32 9.73 2.08
CA CYS A 69 -5.71 9.30 2.18
C CYS A 69 -6.50 9.64 0.91
N GLU A 70 -6.32 10.86 0.37
CA GLU A 70 -6.90 11.28 -0.91
C GLU A 70 -6.44 10.39 -2.07
N ALA A 71 -5.14 10.10 -2.16
CA ALA A 71 -4.59 9.23 -3.21
C ALA A 71 -5.11 7.78 -3.13
N LEU A 72 -5.55 7.34 -1.96
CA LEU A 72 -6.16 6.04 -1.72
C LEU A 72 -7.70 6.09 -1.75
N GLU A 73 -8.29 7.25 -2.01
CA GLU A 73 -9.75 7.48 -2.02
C GLU A 73 -10.42 7.07 -0.70
N LEU A 74 -9.75 7.28 0.44
CA LEU A 74 -10.30 6.96 1.76
C LEU A 74 -11.32 8.01 2.18
N ALA A 75 -12.55 7.57 2.47
CA ALA A 75 -13.59 8.42 3.03
C ALA A 75 -13.44 8.64 4.55
N GLU A 76 -12.84 7.67 5.24
CA GLU A 76 -12.66 7.66 6.68
C GLU A 76 -11.29 7.06 7.05
N PHE A 77 -10.80 7.31 8.26
CA PHE A 77 -9.55 6.71 8.75
C PHE A 77 -9.80 5.29 9.29
N PRO A 78 -9.01 4.29 8.89
CA PRO A 78 -9.15 2.94 9.41
C PRO A 78 -8.54 2.84 10.81
N ASP A 79 -9.37 2.52 11.81
CA ASP A 79 -8.92 2.18 13.16
C ASP A 79 -7.87 1.04 13.14
N PHE A 80 -6.89 1.07 14.05
CA PHE A 80 -5.81 0.09 14.12
C PHE A 80 -6.33 -1.36 14.18
N THR A 81 -7.47 -1.60 14.86
CA THR A 81 -8.06 -2.94 14.96
C THR A 81 -8.57 -3.45 13.61
N THR A 82 -9.07 -2.54 12.76
CA THR A 82 -9.53 -2.84 11.41
C THR A 82 -8.35 -3.26 10.55
N SER A 83 -7.25 -2.51 10.61
CA SER A 83 -6.01 -2.82 9.89
C SER A 83 -5.42 -4.18 10.30
N CYS A 84 -5.40 -4.50 11.60
CA CYS A 84 -4.96 -5.80 12.13
C CYS A 84 -5.75 -6.99 11.54
N LYS A 85 -7.08 -6.89 11.54
CA LYS A 85 -7.96 -7.97 11.04
C LYS A 85 -7.76 -8.22 9.55
N GLN A 86 -7.60 -7.16 8.77
CA GLN A 86 -7.41 -7.28 7.33
C GLN A 86 -6.01 -7.80 6.95
N PHE A 87 -4.97 -7.47 7.73
CA PHE A 87 -3.62 -7.96 7.45
C PHE A 87 -3.53 -9.48 7.42
N LYS A 88 -4.11 -10.16 8.41
CA LYS A 88 -4.13 -11.63 8.46
C LYS A 88 -4.71 -12.27 7.19
N LYS A 89 -5.63 -11.57 6.52
CA LYS A 89 -6.27 -12.03 5.28
C LYS A 89 -5.43 -11.77 4.03
N PHE A 90 -4.63 -10.70 4.03
CA PHE A 90 -3.96 -10.19 2.83
C PHE A 90 -2.44 -10.27 2.85
N GLU A 91 -1.82 -10.80 3.91
CA GLU A 91 -0.36 -10.85 4.07
C GLU A 91 0.37 -11.33 2.81
N ARG A 92 -0.04 -12.47 2.24
CA ARG A 92 0.54 -13.00 0.99
C ARG A 92 0.40 -12.02 -0.18
N LYS A 93 -0.75 -11.36 -0.32
CA LYS A 93 -1.03 -10.43 -1.42
C LYS A 93 -0.20 -9.15 -1.28
N VAL A 94 -0.02 -8.67 -0.06
CA VAL A 94 0.83 -7.52 0.26
C VAL A 94 2.27 -7.82 -0.15
N LEU A 95 2.79 -9.01 0.16
CA LEU A 95 4.14 -9.41 -0.25
C LEU A 95 4.30 -9.46 -1.77
N ILE A 96 3.36 -10.10 -2.48
CA ILE A 96 3.39 -10.15 -3.95
C ILE A 96 3.35 -8.74 -4.54
N LEU A 97 2.48 -7.87 -4.02
CA LEU A 97 2.38 -6.50 -4.50
C LEU A 97 3.67 -5.72 -4.28
N LEU A 98 4.32 -5.88 -3.13
CA LEU A 98 5.60 -5.22 -2.85
C LEU A 98 6.69 -5.66 -3.83
N ILE A 99 6.72 -6.93 -4.22
CA ILE A 99 7.65 -7.45 -5.24
C ILE A 99 7.35 -6.83 -6.61
N VAL A 100 6.07 -6.74 -7.00
CA VAL A 100 5.68 -6.13 -8.28
C VAL A 100 6.04 -4.64 -8.28
N LEU A 101 5.73 -3.93 -7.18
CA LEU A 101 6.03 -2.51 -7.04
C LEU A 101 7.53 -2.24 -7.06
N SER A 102 8.35 -3.05 -6.38
CA SER A 102 9.80 -2.88 -6.43
C SER A 102 10.34 -3.10 -7.85
N ALA A 103 9.88 -4.14 -8.55
CA ALA A 103 10.26 -4.36 -9.94
C ALA A 103 9.83 -3.22 -10.89
N CYS A 104 8.70 -2.57 -10.63
CA CYS A 104 8.23 -1.42 -11.41
C CYS A 104 8.90 -0.09 -11.05
N LEU A 105 9.36 0.07 -9.80
CA LEU A 105 9.94 1.31 -9.28
C LEU A 105 11.47 1.34 -9.35
N LEU A 106 12.12 0.19 -9.52
CA LEU A 106 13.55 0.15 -9.82
C LEU A 106 13.78 0.69 -11.24
N PRO A 107 14.80 1.53 -11.45
CA PRO A 107 15.17 1.94 -12.80
C PRO A 107 15.46 0.69 -13.62
N ARG A 108 14.80 0.55 -14.79
CA ARG A 108 15.16 -0.45 -15.80
C ARG A 108 16.46 -0.06 -16.49
N SER A 109 17.51 0.18 -15.70
CA SER A 109 18.87 0.03 -16.16
C SER A 109 18.98 -1.44 -16.55
N GLY A 110 19.27 -1.75 -17.82
CA GLY A 110 19.19 -3.11 -18.40
C GLY A 110 20.15 -4.14 -17.80
N LYS A 111 20.66 -3.92 -16.59
CA LYS A 111 21.55 -4.79 -15.82
C LYS A 111 21.19 -4.64 -14.34
N GLY A 112 20.69 -5.72 -13.73
CA GLY A 112 20.43 -5.80 -12.29
C GLY A 112 20.82 -7.18 -11.80
N GLY A 113 21.89 -7.27 -11.01
CA GLY A 113 22.26 -8.49 -10.30
C GLY A 113 21.39 -8.62 -9.05
N ILE A 114 20.64 -9.72 -8.93
CA ILE A 114 19.95 -10.06 -7.68
C ILE A 114 20.93 -10.91 -6.88
N ASP A 115 21.73 -10.29 -6.02
CA ASP A 115 22.49 -11.04 -5.01
C ASP A 115 21.70 -11.06 -3.69
N ALA A 116 21.81 -12.17 -2.95
CA ALA A 116 21.13 -12.37 -1.67
C ALA A 116 21.61 -11.38 -0.58
N THR A 117 22.68 -10.62 -0.85
CA THR A 117 23.35 -9.74 0.10
C THR A 117 22.92 -8.26 0.06
N CYS A 118 22.06 -7.83 -0.87
CA CYS A 118 21.53 -6.45 -0.93
C CYS A 118 22.61 -5.36 -0.77
N TYR A 119 23.73 -5.49 -1.49
CA TYR A 119 24.73 -4.43 -1.59
C TYR A 119 24.77 -3.90 -3.03
N ASP A 120 24.52 -2.61 -3.22
CA ASP A 120 24.78 -1.92 -4.48
C ASP A 120 26.29 -1.63 -4.55
N ARG A 121 26.95 -1.98 -5.66
CA ARG A 121 28.35 -1.56 -5.92
C ARG A 121 28.36 -0.34 -6.83
#